data_AF-A0AAU0VN94-F1
#
_entry.id   AF-A0AAU0VN94-F1
#
_cell.length_a   1.000
_cell.length_b   1.000
_cell.length_c   1.000
_cell.angle_alpha   90.00
_cell.angle_beta   90.00
_cell.angle_gamma   90.00
#
_symmetry.space_group_name_H-M   'P 1'
#
loop_
_entity.id
_entity.type
_entity.pdbx_description
1 polymer ?
#
loop_
_entity_poly.entity_id
_entity_poly.type
_entity_poly.pdbx_seq_one_letter_code
_entity_poly.pdbx_strand_id
1 'polypeptide(L)'
;MSNGEITLAAGDAEVRVLPGNGGRIGGLLVGGTELLRQGERFGCFPMVPWCGRIRDGQFLDGGVVRQMPLNSPPHAIHGTARDGAWRTARKSAGEAVLTYELTDPWPHTGRITQIVSLGEDSLTLTMSVETYEDSFPAQIGWHPWFNRNLGGEDVQLDFTPAWQEERGEDHLPTGDRVEPRPGPWDDCFGMPDGVDVRLTWPGQLELKVTSREQWAVVYDEQDAAVCVEPQTGPPNGLNTAQRLVTPLEPLEASTTWTWRRL
;
A
#
# COMPACT_ATOMS: atom_id res chain seq x y z
N MET A 1 18.87 1.12 -17.79
CA MET A 1 17.53 0.88 -17.19
C MET A 1 16.86 2.24 -17.02
N SER A 2 15.63 2.41 -17.48
CA SER A 2 14.92 3.70 -17.48
C SER A 2 14.02 3.85 -16.24
N ASN A 3 13.76 5.09 -15.85
CA ASN A 3 12.75 5.47 -14.85
C ASN A 3 11.52 6.16 -15.49
N GLY A 4 11.41 6.12 -16.83
CA GLY A 4 10.27 6.66 -17.56
C GLY A 4 8.98 5.89 -17.27
N GLU A 5 7.85 6.56 -17.50
CA GLU A 5 6.51 5.99 -17.38
C GLU A 5 6.34 4.71 -18.21
N ILE A 6 5.57 3.77 -17.68
CA ILE A 6 5.23 2.51 -18.32
C ILE A 6 3.71 2.39 -18.34
N THR A 7 3.15 2.07 -19.50
CA THR A 7 1.75 1.64 -19.62
C THR A 7 1.71 0.13 -19.83
N LEU A 8 0.97 -0.56 -18.97
CA LEU A 8 0.58 -1.96 -19.15
C LEU A 8 -0.85 -1.99 -19.68
N ALA A 9 -1.18 -2.97 -20.52
CA ALA A 9 -2.52 -3.14 -21.06
C ALA A 9 -2.91 -4.62 -21.13
N ALA A 10 -4.15 -4.93 -20.80
CA ALA A 10 -4.77 -6.25 -20.96
C ALA A 10 -6.28 -6.07 -21.15
N GLY A 11 -6.84 -6.60 -22.25
CA GLY A 11 -8.25 -6.38 -22.58
C GLY A 11 -8.59 -4.90 -22.73
N ASP A 12 -9.55 -4.43 -21.93
CA ASP A 12 -9.99 -3.04 -21.84
C ASP A 12 -9.39 -2.28 -20.64
N ALA A 13 -8.42 -2.88 -19.96
CA ALA A 13 -7.74 -2.31 -18.81
C ALA A 13 -6.34 -1.78 -19.15
N GLU A 14 -6.00 -0.63 -18.60
CA GLU A 14 -4.67 -0.03 -18.68
C GLU A 14 -4.18 0.42 -17.30
N VAL A 15 -2.91 0.14 -17.00
CA VAL A 15 -2.24 0.58 -15.77
C VAL A 15 -1.05 1.44 -16.14
N ARG A 16 -1.01 2.65 -15.58
CA ARG A 16 0.16 3.52 -15.68
C ARG A 16 1.04 3.35 -14.45
N VAL A 17 2.29 2.99 -14.66
CA VAL A 17 3.31 2.81 -13.63
C VAL A 17 4.34 3.93 -13.78
N LEU A 18 4.70 4.56 -12.66
CA LEU A 18 5.61 5.71 -12.62
C LEU A 18 6.89 5.38 -11.84
N PRO A 19 7.87 4.68 -12.45
CA PRO A 19 9.13 4.34 -11.76
C PRO A 19 9.87 5.55 -11.21
N GLY A 20 9.93 6.65 -11.97
CA GLY A 20 10.57 7.89 -11.54
C GLY A 20 9.86 8.65 -10.41
N ASN A 21 8.65 8.23 -10.00
CA ASN A 21 7.86 8.85 -8.95
C ASN A 21 7.44 7.83 -7.89
N GLY A 22 8.41 7.21 -7.22
CA GLY A 22 8.17 6.27 -6.12
C GLY A 22 7.71 4.88 -6.54
N GLY A 23 7.84 4.52 -7.82
CA GLY A 23 7.32 3.24 -8.31
C GLY A 23 5.80 3.11 -8.20
N ARG A 24 5.08 4.24 -8.08
CA ARG A 24 3.64 4.25 -7.88
C ARG A 24 2.87 3.80 -9.11
N ILE A 25 1.65 3.31 -8.88
CA ILE A 25 0.63 3.23 -9.90
C ILE A 25 0.00 4.62 -10.06
N GLY A 26 0.18 5.25 -11.21
CA GLY A 26 -0.34 6.59 -11.51
C GLY A 26 -1.79 6.60 -12.04
N GLY A 27 -2.36 5.43 -12.36
CA GLY A 27 -3.74 5.28 -12.82
C GLY A 27 -4.08 3.82 -13.13
N LEU A 28 -5.35 3.47 -12.99
CA LEU A 28 -5.95 2.21 -13.39
C LEU A 28 -7.23 2.53 -14.16
N LEU A 29 -7.14 2.46 -15.47
CA LEU A 29 -8.26 2.69 -16.39
C LEU A 29 -8.90 1.33 -16.71
N VAL A 30 -10.20 1.19 -16.51
CA VAL A 30 -10.97 -0.01 -16.87
C VAL A 30 -12.14 0.40 -17.74
N GLY A 31 -12.15 -0.02 -19.01
CA GLY A 31 -13.27 0.29 -19.91
C GLY A 31 -13.47 1.78 -20.18
N GLY A 32 -12.41 2.59 -20.01
CA GLY A 32 -12.48 4.05 -20.09
C GLY A 32 -12.82 4.75 -18.77
N THR A 33 -13.05 4.02 -17.68
CA THR A 33 -13.30 4.58 -16.34
C THR A 33 -12.03 4.53 -15.50
N GLU A 34 -11.57 5.70 -15.02
CA GLU A 34 -10.38 5.81 -14.18
C GLU A 34 -10.75 5.52 -12.72
N LEU A 35 -10.20 4.44 -12.17
CA LEU A 35 -10.50 3.99 -10.81
C LEU A 35 -9.64 4.70 -9.77
N LEU A 36 -8.42 5.12 -10.12
CA LEU A 36 -7.52 5.78 -9.19
C LEU A 36 -7.54 7.30 -9.39
N ARG A 37 -7.59 8.04 -8.28
CA ARG A 37 -7.35 9.46 -8.31
C ARG A 37 -5.94 9.74 -8.81
N GLN A 38 -5.82 10.60 -9.81
CA GLN A 38 -4.55 10.93 -10.43
C GLN A 38 -3.93 12.19 -9.81
N GLY A 39 -2.60 12.31 -9.85
CA GLY A 39 -1.87 13.51 -9.43
C GLY A 39 -0.62 13.19 -8.61
N GLU A 40 0.18 14.22 -8.32
CA GLU A 40 1.47 14.08 -7.65
C GLU A 40 1.39 13.41 -6.26
N ARG A 41 0.26 13.59 -5.56
CA ARG A 41 0.02 13.02 -4.22
C ARG A 41 -0.88 11.78 -4.23
N PHE A 42 -1.39 11.38 -5.39
CA PHE A 42 -2.38 10.31 -5.52
C PHE A 42 -1.83 9.14 -6.34
N GLY A 43 -2.73 8.27 -6.81
CA GLY A 43 -2.43 6.97 -7.39
C GLY A 43 -2.40 5.88 -6.32
N CYS A 44 -1.47 4.94 -6.44
CA CYS A 44 -1.16 3.95 -5.43
C CYS A 44 0.35 3.87 -5.23
N PHE A 45 0.87 4.43 -4.13
CA PHE A 45 2.30 4.39 -3.82
C PHE A 45 2.66 3.23 -2.88
N PRO A 46 3.85 2.63 -3.04
CA PRO A 46 4.43 1.71 -2.07
C PRO A 46 4.63 2.36 -0.69
N MET A 47 4.25 1.66 0.37
CA MET A 47 4.60 2.01 1.75
C MET A 47 5.64 1.03 2.28
N VAL A 48 6.92 1.39 2.14
CA VAL A 48 8.06 0.55 2.48
C VAL A 48 9.29 1.44 2.74
N PRO A 49 10.12 1.20 3.78
CA PRO A 49 10.14 0.02 4.66
C PRO A 49 9.19 0.08 5.87
N TRP A 50 8.25 1.04 5.94
CA TRP A 50 7.18 1.00 6.93
C TRP A 50 5.85 1.49 6.36
N CYS A 51 4.75 1.07 6.99
CA CYS A 51 3.40 1.44 6.62
C CYS A 51 2.78 2.37 7.66
N GLY A 52 1.92 3.29 7.22
CA GLY A 52 1.33 4.29 8.10
C GLY A 52 2.39 5.06 8.90
N ARG A 53 2.07 5.40 10.15
CA ARG A 53 2.91 6.21 11.04
C ARG A 53 3.91 5.36 11.83
N ILE A 54 5.06 5.93 12.17
CA ILE A 54 5.94 5.48 13.25
C ILE A 54 5.84 6.51 14.38
N ARG A 55 5.54 6.05 15.59
CA ARG A 55 5.46 6.90 16.79
C ARG A 55 6.74 7.70 16.95
N ASP A 56 6.61 9.02 17.05
CA ASP A 56 7.71 10.00 17.13
C ASP A 56 8.82 9.86 16.07
N GLY A 57 8.55 9.14 14.97
CA GLY A 57 9.54 8.73 13.99
C GLY A 57 10.62 7.79 14.55
N GLN A 58 10.39 7.16 15.70
CA GLN A 58 11.36 6.33 16.39
C GLN A 58 11.00 4.85 16.32
N PHE A 59 11.98 4.00 16.05
CA PHE A 59 11.81 2.56 16.17
C PHE A 59 13.04 1.86 16.72
N LEU A 60 12.83 0.65 17.25
CA LEU A 60 13.91 -0.19 17.77
C LEU A 60 14.45 -1.11 16.67
N ASP A 61 15.74 -0.95 16.37
CA ASP A 61 16.53 -1.76 15.47
C ASP A 61 17.48 -2.63 16.30
N GLY A 62 17.02 -3.84 16.65
CA GLY A 62 17.68 -4.68 17.65
C GLY A 62 17.73 -3.98 19.02
N GLY A 63 18.89 -3.45 19.40
CA GLY A 63 19.08 -2.68 20.64
C GLY A 63 19.20 -1.17 20.43
N VAL A 64 19.15 -0.69 19.19
CA VAL A 64 19.43 0.71 18.83
C VAL A 64 18.15 1.45 18.48
N VAL A 65 17.90 2.59 19.13
CA VAL A 65 16.80 3.48 18.73
C VAL A 65 17.21 4.25 17.47
N ARG A 66 16.43 4.12 16.41
CA ARG A 66 16.60 4.85 15.14
C ARG A 66 15.59 5.98 15.04
N GLN A 67 15.98 7.08 14.39
CA GLN A 67 15.13 8.24 14.17
C GLN A 67 14.95 8.48 12.66
N MET A 68 13.70 8.44 12.20
CA MET A 68 13.29 8.81 10.85
C MET A 68 12.90 10.29 10.78
N PRO A 69 13.02 10.93 9.59
CA PRO A 69 12.53 12.29 9.40
C PRO A 69 11.03 12.41 9.67
N LEU A 70 10.65 13.46 10.40
CA LEU A 70 9.26 13.73 10.73
C LEU A 70 8.56 14.45 9.58
N ASN A 71 8.14 13.68 8.58
CA ASN A 71 7.38 14.18 7.43
C ASN A 71 5.87 14.32 7.72
N SER A 72 5.41 13.89 8.91
CA SER A 72 4.07 14.15 9.44
C SER A 72 4.13 14.37 10.96
N PRO A 73 4.73 15.49 11.43
CA PRO A 73 5.03 15.70 12.84
C PRO A 73 3.81 15.50 13.77
N PRO A 74 3.98 14.85 14.93
CA PRO A 74 5.25 14.41 15.51
C PRO A 74 5.81 13.09 14.95
N HIS A 75 5.15 12.48 13.96
CA HIS A 75 5.46 11.14 13.45
C HIS A 75 6.23 11.16 12.12
N ALA A 76 6.82 10.02 11.77
CA ALA A 76 7.23 9.69 10.41
C ALA A 76 6.15 8.84 9.75
N ILE A 77 5.92 8.96 8.44
CA ILE A 77 4.82 8.27 7.76
C ILE A 77 5.20 7.71 6.38
N HIS A 78 4.73 6.50 6.07
CA HIS A 78 4.68 5.81 4.78
C HIS A 78 6.01 5.45 4.07
N GLY A 79 7.06 5.15 4.81
CA GLY A 79 8.31 4.69 4.21
C GLY A 79 9.09 5.79 3.49
N THR A 80 10.28 5.42 2.99
CA THR A 80 11.15 6.29 2.19
C THR A 80 11.04 6.00 0.69
N ALA A 81 10.66 4.77 0.30
CA ALA A 81 10.73 4.35 -1.09
C ALA A 81 9.73 5.09 -2.00
N ARG A 82 8.64 5.62 -1.44
CA ARG A 82 7.62 6.40 -2.18
C ARG A 82 8.15 7.71 -2.76
N ASP A 83 9.25 8.24 -2.21
CA ASP A 83 9.85 9.51 -2.62
C ASP A 83 11.04 9.28 -3.57
N GLY A 84 11.42 8.02 -3.79
CA GLY A 84 12.59 7.63 -4.58
C GLY A 84 12.31 7.41 -6.06
N ALA A 85 13.38 7.44 -6.87
CA ALA A 85 13.31 7.02 -8.27
C ALA A 85 13.64 5.52 -8.40
N TRP A 86 12.64 4.73 -8.77
CA TRP A 86 12.77 3.29 -8.99
C TRP A 86 13.32 3.02 -10.39
N ARG A 87 13.96 1.86 -10.54
CA ARG A 87 14.53 1.39 -11.80
C ARG A 87 13.64 0.33 -12.42
N THR A 88 13.36 0.44 -13.71
CA THR A 88 12.67 -0.63 -14.45
C THR A 88 13.64 -1.77 -14.72
N ALA A 89 13.45 -2.92 -14.08
CA ALA A 89 14.25 -4.13 -14.28
C ALA A 89 13.77 -4.94 -15.50
N ARG A 90 12.45 -5.08 -15.65
CA ARG A 90 11.81 -5.80 -16.76
C ARG A 90 10.46 -5.19 -17.07
N LYS A 91 10.02 -5.26 -18.33
CA LYS A 91 8.63 -4.98 -18.70
C LYS A 91 8.16 -5.82 -19.88
N SER A 92 6.87 -6.09 -19.92
CA SER A 92 6.12 -6.69 -21.03
C SER A 92 4.82 -5.91 -21.22
N ALA A 93 3.88 -6.42 -22.03
CA ALA A 93 2.58 -5.77 -22.21
C ALA A 93 1.73 -5.77 -20.92
N GLY A 94 1.79 -6.86 -20.14
CA GLY A 94 0.97 -7.04 -18.93
C GLY A 94 1.77 -7.11 -17.64
N GLU A 95 3.07 -6.85 -17.65
CA GLU A 95 3.90 -6.92 -16.45
C GLU A 95 5.00 -5.86 -16.44
N ALA A 96 5.24 -5.23 -15.29
CA ALA A 96 6.44 -4.44 -15.02
C ALA A 96 7.10 -4.90 -13.71
N VAL A 97 8.42 -5.01 -13.73
CA VAL A 97 9.25 -5.29 -12.55
C VAL A 97 10.11 -4.08 -12.27
N LEU A 98 9.94 -3.49 -11.09
CA LEU A 98 10.68 -2.33 -10.62
C LEU A 98 11.58 -2.72 -9.44
N THR A 99 12.75 -2.11 -9.36
CA THR A 99 13.64 -2.26 -8.20
C THR A 99 14.04 -0.91 -7.62
N TYR A 100 14.22 -0.87 -6.31
CA TYR A 100 14.70 0.28 -5.56
C TYR A 100 15.69 -0.19 -4.50
N GLU A 101 16.82 0.49 -4.38
CA GLU A 101 17.80 0.21 -3.34
C GLU A 101 17.48 1.11 -2.14
N LEU A 102 17.30 0.52 -0.96
CA LEU A 102 17.19 1.24 0.29
C LEU A 102 18.44 2.09 0.50
N THR A 103 18.22 3.31 0.96
CA THR A 103 19.24 4.33 1.12
C THR A 103 18.81 5.31 2.21
N ASP A 104 19.68 6.28 2.51
CA ASP A 104 19.39 7.35 3.46
C ASP A 104 18.01 7.98 3.21
N PRO A 105 17.23 8.24 4.27
CA PRO A 105 17.57 8.16 5.70
C PRO A 105 17.40 6.77 6.34
N TRP A 106 17.02 5.73 5.57
CA TRP A 106 16.90 4.38 6.12
C TRP A 106 18.30 3.81 6.44
N PRO A 107 18.54 3.26 7.64
CA PRO A 107 19.90 2.96 8.10
C PRO A 107 20.49 1.67 7.53
N HIS A 108 19.70 0.88 6.81
CA HIS A 108 20.11 -0.42 6.28
C HIS A 108 20.17 -0.41 4.76
N THR A 109 21.12 -1.15 4.20
CA THR A 109 21.11 -1.48 2.78
C THR A 109 20.12 -2.60 2.52
N GLY A 110 19.54 -2.63 1.32
CA GLY A 110 18.62 -3.67 0.92
C GLY A 110 17.95 -3.33 -0.39
N ARG A 111 17.35 -4.32 -1.03
CA ARG A 111 16.63 -4.15 -2.29
C ARG A 111 15.15 -4.36 -2.08
N ILE A 112 14.37 -3.44 -2.60
CA ILE A 112 12.94 -3.58 -2.77
C ILE A 112 12.68 -3.94 -4.23
N THR A 113 11.91 -5.00 -4.46
CA THR A 113 11.39 -5.35 -5.78
C THR A 113 9.87 -5.22 -5.76
N GLN A 114 9.29 -4.52 -6.74
CA GLN A 114 7.84 -4.48 -6.94
C GLN A 114 7.50 -5.03 -8.33
N ILE A 115 6.58 -5.98 -8.38
CA ILE A 115 6.03 -6.57 -9.58
C ILE A 115 4.59 -6.08 -9.73
N VAL A 116 4.29 -5.50 -10.89
CA VAL A 116 2.96 -5.05 -11.29
C VAL A 116 2.50 -5.96 -12.42
N SER A 117 1.47 -6.76 -12.18
CA SER A 117 0.93 -7.72 -13.16
C SER A 117 -0.53 -7.40 -13.46
N LEU A 118 -0.84 -7.09 -14.72
CA LEU A 118 -2.16 -6.73 -15.20
C LEU A 118 -2.73 -7.88 -16.06
N GLY A 119 -3.88 -8.39 -15.65
CA GLY A 119 -4.78 -9.25 -16.44
C GLY A 119 -5.98 -8.46 -16.95
N GLU A 120 -6.87 -9.10 -17.71
CA GLU A 120 -8.06 -8.46 -18.30
C GLU A 120 -9.03 -7.92 -17.24
N ASP A 121 -9.15 -8.62 -16.11
CA ASP A 121 -10.09 -8.33 -15.02
C ASP A 121 -9.41 -8.20 -13.65
N SER A 122 -8.07 -8.12 -13.62
CA SER A 122 -7.31 -8.08 -12.38
C SER A 122 -5.97 -7.34 -12.45
N LEU A 123 -5.60 -6.71 -11.35
CA LEU A 123 -4.29 -6.12 -11.11
C LEU A 123 -3.69 -6.75 -9.85
N THR A 124 -2.54 -7.41 -9.98
CA THR A 124 -1.78 -7.93 -8.85
C THR A 124 -0.52 -7.12 -8.64
N LEU A 125 -0.32 -6.65 -7.41
CA LEU A 125 0.89 -5.98 -6.95
C LEU A 125 1.59 -6.91 -5.96
N THR A 126 2.84 -7.25 -6.23
CA THR A 126 3.68 -8.05 -5.32
C THR A 126 4.93 -7.27 -5.00
N MET A 127 5.36 -7.28 -3.75
CA MET A 127 6.57 -6.61 -3.32
C MET A 127 7.40 -7.50 -2.42
N SER A 128 8.71 -7.46 -2.59
CA SER A 128 9.70 -8.09 -1.72
C SER A 128 10.69 -7.06 -1.19
N VAL A 129 11.16 -7.27 0.03
CA VAL A 129 12.30 -6.57 0.64
C VAL A 129 13.35 -7.60 0.99
N GLU A 130 14.54 -7.43 0.44
CA GLU A 130 15.68 -8.32 0.60
C GLU A 130 16.85 -7.56 1.23
N THR A 131 17.60 -8.24 2.09
CA THR A 131 18.90 -7.78 2.59
C THR A 131 19.97 -8.79 2.23
N TYR A 132 21.18 -8.31 1.97
CA TYR A 132 22.37 -9.16 1.80
C TYR A 132 23.36 -8.99 2.97
N GLU A 133 22.98 -8.19 3.97
CA GLU A 133 23.80 -7.81 5.13
C GLU A 133 23.04 -8.13 6.42
N ASP A 134 23.01 -7.20 7.37
CA ASP A 134 22.31 -7.37 8.64
C ASP A 134 20.79 -7.44 8.45
N SER A 135 20.15 -8.14 9.38
CA SER A 135 18.69 -8.20 9.45
C SER A 135 18.11 -6.91 10.00
N PHE A 136 16.97 -6.48 9.49
CA PHE A 136 16.31 -5.25 9.92
C PHE A 136 14.79 -5.36 9.90
N PRO A 137 14.08 -4.55 10.70
CA PRO A 137 12.62 -4.57 10.68
C PRO A 137 12.06 -3.85 9.45
N ALA A 138 11.03 -4.42 8.83
CA ALA A 138 10.34 -3.78 7.72
C ALA A 138 8.85 -4.13 7.70
N GLN A 139 8.08 -3.28 7.01
CA GLN A 139 6.71 -3.54 6.61
C GLN A 139 6.54 -3.21 5.11
N ILE A 140 5.56 -3.88 4.49
CA ILE A 140 5.15 -3.67 3.11
C ILE A 140 3.65 -3.33 3.12
N GLY A 141 3.27 -2.33 2.34
CA GLY A 141 1.88 -2.03 2.07
C GLY A 141 1.72 -1.15 0.83
N TRP A 142 0.47 -0.91 0.44
CA TRP A 142 0.11 -0.08 -0.70
C TRP A 142 -0.94 0.92 -0.30
N HIS A 143 -0.87 2.13 -0.85
CA HIS A 143 -1.79 3.20 -0.52
C HIS A 143 -2.59 3.66 -1.75
N PRO A 144 -3.60 2.90 -2.20
CA PRO A 144 -4.42 3.27 -3.34
C PRO A 144 -5.42 4.35 -2.98
N TRP A 145 -5.45 5.42 -3.76
CA TRP A 145 -6.47 6.45 -3.73
C TRP A 145 -7.53 6.15 -4.79
N PHE A 146 -8.55 5.37 -4.46
CA PHE A 146 -9.67 5.13 -5.38
C PHE A 146 -10.57 6.37 -5.46
N ASN A 147 -11.05 6.71 -6.64
CA ASN A 147 -12.00 7.81 -6.82
C ASN A 147 -13.30 7.49 -6.04
N ARG A 148 -13.78 8.44 -5.22
CA ARG A 148 -15.03 8.23 -4.47
C ARG A 148 -16.23 8.04 -5.40
N ASN A 149 -16.24 8.73 -6.53
CA ASN A 149 -17.34 8.72 -7.48
C ASN A 149 -16.82 8.53 -8.91
N LEU A 150 -17.52 7.71 -9.71
CA LEU A 150 -17.19 7.41 -11.12
C LEU A 150 -18.21 8.00 -12.12
N GLY A 151 -18.88 9.10 -11.76
CA GLY A 151 -19.91 9.75 -12.56
C GLY A 151 -21.35 9.35 -12.20
N GLY A 152 -21.57 8.84 -11.00
CA GLY A 152 -22.85 8.32 -10.52
C GLY A 152 -23.01 8.50 -9.01
N GLU A 153 -23.27 7.40 -8.30
CA GLU A 153 -23.27 7.39 -6.84
C GLU A 153 -21.87 7.15 -6.28
N ASP A 154 -21.67 7.58 -5.03
CA ASP A 154 -20.43 7.34 -4.30
C ASP A 154 -20.23 5.85 -4.02
N VAL A 155 -18.96 5.46 -3.92
CA VAL A 155 -18.54 4.09 -3.62
C VAL A 155 -19.08 3.63 -2.27
N GLN A 156 -19.53 2.38 -2.25
CA GLN A 156 -19.92 1.65 -1.04
C GLN A 156 -18.81 0.67 -0.69
N LEU A 157 -18.37 0.69 0.57
CA LEU A 157 -17.39 -0.24 1.11
C LEU A 157 -18.11 -1.37 1.86
N ASP A 158 -17.74 -2.62 1.55
CA ASP A 158 -18.26 -3.83 2.21
C ASP A 158 -17.10 -4.74 2.60
N PHE A 159 -16.95 -5.00 3.89
CA PHE A 159 -15.94 -5.88 4.47
C PHE A 159 -16.34 -6.28 5.89
N THR A 160 -15.78 -7.38 6.40
CA THR A 160 -16.07 -7.90 7.73
C THR A 160 -14.76 -8.20 8.47
N PRO A 161 -14.15 -7.20 9.12
CA PRO A 161 -12.93 -7.42 9.87
C PRO A 161 -13.23 -8.14 11.19
N ALA A 162 -12.25 -8.89 11.71
CA ALA A 162 -12.39 -9.57 12.99
C ALA A 162 -12.30 -8.59 14.17
N TRP A 163 -11.56 -7.48 14.00
CA TRP A 163 -11.53 -6.36 14.94
C TRP A 163 -11.10 -5.07 14.25
N GLN A 164 -11.36 -3.94 14.91
CA GLN A 164 -10.77 -2.64 14.63
C GLN A 164 -9.74 -2.33 15.73
N GLU A 165 -8.56 -1.82 15.35
CA GLU A 165 -7.61 -1.26 16.30
C GLU A 165 -8.19 0.05 16.85
N GLU A 166 -8.23 0.22 18.17
CA GLU A 166 -8.64 1.49 18.75
C GLU A 166 -7.62 2.58 18.39
N ARG A 167 -8.08 3.61 17.68
CA ARG A 167 -7.27 4.76 17.29
C ARG A 167 -7.13 5.75 18.45
N GLY A 168 -5.90 6.01 18.86
CA GLY A 168 -5.55 7.06 19.81
C GLY A 168 -5.67 8.47 19.21
N GLU A 169 -5.59 9.49 20.06
CA GLU A 169 -5.62 10.90 19.65
C GLU A 169 -4.46 11.29 18.71
N ASP A 170 -3.39 10.49 18.70
CA ASP A 170 -2.21 10.62 17.83
C ASP A 170 -2.36 9.90 16.48
N HIS A 171 -3.56 9.38 16.17
CA HIS A 171 -3.85 8.57 15.00
C HIS A 171 -3.01 7.29 14.88
N LEU A 172 -2.58 6.73 16.02
CA LEU A 172 -1.94 5.42 16.12
C LEU A 172 -2.82 4.44 16.88
N PRO A 173 -2.71 3.12 16.61
CA PRO A 173 -3.30 2.10 17.47
C PRO A 173 -2.86 2.24 18.93
N THR A 174 -3.81 2.19 19.86
CA THR A 174 -3.53 2.14 21.31
C THR A 174 -2.99 0.76 21.73
N GLY A 175 -3.23 -0.27 20.90
CA GLY A 175 -2.97 -1.68 21.19
C GLY A 175 -4.24 -2.43 21.62
N ASP A 176 -5.33 -1.72 21.89
CA ASP A 176 -6.62 -2.32 22.21
C ASP A 176 -7.42 -2.65 20.94
N ARG A 177 -8.09 -3.81 20.97
CA ARG A 177 -8.96 -4.28 19.89
C ARG A 177 -10.40 -4.03 20.28
N VAL A 178 -11.15 -3.38 19.39
CA VAL A 178 -12.57 -3.06 19.60
C VAL A 178 -13.43 -3.65 18.49
N GLU A 179 -14.73 -3.75 18.76
CA GLU A 179 -15.71 -4.07 17.73
C GLU A 179 -15.69 -3.02 16.61
N PRO A 180 -15.75 -3.43 15.32
CA PRO A 180 -15.76 -2.51 14.20
C PRO A 180 -16.90 -1.48 14.31
N ARG A 181 -16.56 -0.20 14.13
CA ARG A 181 -17.51 0.92 14.21
C ARG A 181 -17.91 1.38 12.80
N PRO A 182 -19.10 1.98 12.61
CA PRO A 182 -19.44 2.65 11.35
C PRO A 182 -18.46 3.77 11.03
N GLY A 183 -18.23 4.03 9.73
CA GLY A 183 -17.37 5.10 9.25
C GLY A 183 -17.92 6.52 9.49
N PRO A 184 -17.21 7.56 9.03
CA PRO A 184 -15.97 7.44 8.24
C PRO A 184 -14.79 6.92 9.07
N TRP A 185 -13.83 6.34 8.38
CA TRP A 185 -12.67 5.63 8.88
C TRP A 185 -11.37 6.34 8.48
N ASP A 186 -10.44 6.32 9.42
CA ASP A 186 -8.98 6.48 9.24
C ASP A 186 -8.36 5.42 10.16
N ASP A 187 -8.75 4.16 9.95
CA ASP A 187 -8.70 3.12 10.96
C ASP A 187 -8.03 1.85 10.43
N CYS A 188 -7.33 1.17 11.33
CA CYS A 188 -6.68 -0.10 11.05
C CYS A 188 -7.57 -1.26 11.52
N PHE A 189 -7.69 -2.28 10.67
CA PHE A 189 -8.52 -3.45 10.89
C PHE A 189 -7.71 -4.73 10.81
N GLY A 190 -8.05 -5.68 11.67
CA GLY A 190 -7.48 -7.03 11.65
C GLY A 190 -8.38 -8.02 10.90
N MET A 191 -7.80 -8.74 9.95
CA MET A 191 -8.48 -9.72 9.09
C MET A 191 -7.66 -11.03 9.03
N PRO A 192 -7.77 -11.93 10.03
CA PRO A 192 -6.92 -13.12 10.16
C PRO A 192 -6.92 -14.06 8.96
N ASP A 193 -8.05 -14.13 8.26
CA ASP A 193 -8.23 -14.97 7.08
C ASP A 193 -7.75 -14.31 5.78
N GLY A 194 -7.19 -13.10 5.88
CA GLY A 194 -6.74 -12.26 4.77
C GLY A 194 -7.65 -11.04 4.57
N VAL A 195 -7.10 -9.99 3.95
CA VAL A 195 -7.87 -8.82 3.51
C VAL A 195 -8.82 -9.24 2.38
N ASP A 196 -10.10 -8.94 2.54
CA ASP A 196 -11.14 -9.02 1.50
C ASP A 196 -12.09 -7.83 1.69
N VAL A 197 -11.89 -6.80 0.86
CA VAL A 197 -12.67 -5.56 0.90
C VAL A 197 -13.26 -5.31 -0.47
N ARG A 198 -14.56 -5.05 -0.51
CA ARG A 198 -15.30 -4.74 -1.74
C ARG A 198 -15.62 -3.25 -1.81
N LEU A 199 -15.36 -2.68 -2.97
CA LEU A 199 -15.73 -1.34 -3.36
C LEU A 199 -16.76 -1.46 -4.48
N THR A 200 -17.96 -0.92 -4.26
CA THR A 200 -19.05 -0.95 -5.24
C THR A 200 -19.44 0.48 -5.61
N TRP A 201 -19.23 0.87 -6.86
CA TRP A 201 -19.83 2.07 -7.44
C TRP A 201 -21.14 1.67 -8.11
N PRO A 202 -22.31 2.01 -7.53
CA PRO A 202 -23.61 1.51 -8.00
C PRO A 202 -23.86 1.80 -9.48
N GLY A 203 -24.23 0.75 -10.22
CA GLY A 203 -24.52 0.82 -11.67
C GLY A 203 -23.30 1.08 -12.56
N GLN A 204 -22.08 1.00 -12.01
CA GLN A 204 -20.83 1.22 -12.76
C GLN A 204 -19.91 -0.01 -12.67
N LEU A 205 -19.36 -0.26 -11.49
CA LEU A 205 -18.28 -1.23 -11.30
C LEU A 205 -18.22 -1.72 -9.85
N GLU A 206 -17.85 -2.98 -9.69
CA GLU A 206 -17.46 -3.57 -8.41
C GLU A 206 -15.97 -3.96 -8.50
N LEU A 207 -15.19 -3.56 -7.50
CA LEU A 207 -13.78 -3.90 -7.32
C LEU A 207 -13.62 -4.64 -5.99
N LYS A 208 -12.86 -5.72 -5.96
CA LYS A 208 -12.44 -6.40 -4.74
C LYS A 208 -10.94 -6.26 -4.55
N VAL A 209 -10.53 -5.75 -3.40
CA VAL A 209 -9.13 -5.71 -2.95
C VAL A 209 -8.91 -6.90 -2.01
N THR A 210 -8.03 -7.81 -2.41
CA THR A 210 -7.71 -9.01 -1.64
C THR A 210 -6.21 -9.10 -1.33
N SER A 211 -5.87 -9.72 -0.20
CA SER A 211 -4.49 -10.02 0.19
C SER A 211 -4.45 -11.15 1.21
N ARG A 212 -3.32 -11.87 1.27
CA ARG A 212 -3.04 -12.81 2.38
C ARG A 212 -2.60 -12.09 3.65
N GLU A 213 -2.28 -10.81 3.58
CA GLU A 213 -1.95 -10.03 4.76
C GLU A 213 -3.17 -9.88 5.67
N GLN A 214 -2.90 -9.71 6.96
CA GLN A 214 -3.92 -9.72 8.00
C GLN A 214 -4.32 -8.31 8.48
N TRP A 215 -3.74 -7.28 7.87
CA TRP A 215 -3.95 -5.90 8.28
C TRP A 215 -4.36 -5.07 7.07
N ALA A 216 -5.42 -4.28 7.24
CA ALA A 216 -5.81 -3.25 6.31
C ALA A 216 -5.97 -1.92 7.05
N VAL A 217 -5.56 -0.81 6.44
CA VAL A 217 -6.09 0.50 6.79
C VAL A 217 -7.18 0.85 5.78
N VAL A 218 -8.33 1.32 6.27
CA VAL A 218 -9.38 1.89 5.43
C VAL A 218 -9.49 3.37 5.77
N TYR A 219 -9.33 4.20 4.75
CA TYR A 219 -9.43 5.65 4.87
C TYR A 219 -10.52 6.19 3.94
N ASP A 220 -11.61 6.73 4.47
CA ASP A 220 -12.71 7.28 3.69
C ASP A 220 -13.22 8.64 4.24
N GLU A 221 -12.39 9.38 4.97
CA GLU A 221 -12.72 10.75 5.40
C GLU A 221 -12.61 11.78 4.26
N GLN A 222 -11.90 11.48 3.16
CA GLN A 222 -11.72 12.44 2.06
C GLN A 222 -12.90 12.46 1.08
N ASP A 223 -13.49 13.63 0.87
CA ASP A 223 -14.63 13.83 -0.05
C ASP A 223 -14.42 13.26 -1.46
N ALA A 224 -13.19 13.26 -1.98
CA ALA A 224 -12.93 12.88 -3.36
C ALA A 224 -12.32 11.47 -3.54
N ALA A 225 -11.95 10.78 -2.47
CA ALA A 225 -11.29 9.48 -2.58
C ALA A 225 -11.48 8.58 -1.35
N VAL A 226 -11.33 7.27 -1.56
CA VAL A 226 -11.27 6.24 -0.52
C VAL A 226 -10.00 5.41 -0.69
N CYS A 227 -9.44 4.91 0.42
CA CYS A 227 -8.28 4.03 0.42
C CYS A 227 -8.60 2.71 1.10
N VAL A 228 -8.05 1.64 0.54
CA VAL A 228 -8.02 0.31 1.14
C VAL A 228 -6.58 -0.18 1.03
N GLU A 229 -5.92 -0.32 2.18
CA GLU A 229 -4.46 -0.44 2.27
C GLU A 229 -4.06 -1.76 2.91
N PRO A 230 -3.95 -2.87 2.14
CA PRO A 230 -3.35 -4.10 2.65
C PRO A 230 -1.89 -3.84 3.06
N GLN A 231 -1.52 -4.31 4.25
CA GLN A 231 -0.19 -4.11 4.81
C GLN A 231 0.25 -5.29 5.71
N THR A 232 1.56 -5.52 5.81
CA THR A 232 2.11 -6.66 6.57
C THR A 232 2.06 -6.47 8.09
N GLY A 233 1.71 -5.28 8.57
CA GLY A 233 1.50 -4.99 9.99
C GLY A 233 0.72 -3.68 10.17
N PRO A 234 0.25 -3.38 11.38
CA PRO A 234 -0.49 -2.15 11.68
C PRO A 234 0.43 -0.91 11.58
N PRO A 235 -0.13 0.31 11.60
CA PRO A 235 0.64 1.52 11.86
C PRO A 235 1.46 1.36 13.15
N ASN A 236 2.68 1.90 13.16
CA ASN A 236 3.70 1.72 14.19
C ASN A 236 4.18 0.27 14.35
N GLY A 237 3.91 -0.60 13.37
CA GLY A 237 4.22 -2.03 13.42
C GLY A 237 5.71 -2.35 13.51
N LEU A 238 6.62 -1.46 13.11
CA LEU A 238 8.05 -1.63 13.41
C LEU A 238 8.33 -1.73 14.93
N ASN A 239 7.48 -1.15 15.77
CA ASN A 239 7.56 -1.21 17.22
C ASN A 239 6.61 -2.22 17.87
N THR A 240 5.43 -2.47 17.26
CA THR A 240 4.36 -3.26 17.90
C THR A 240 4.15 -4.65 17.29
N ALA A 241 4.59 -4.87 16.05
CA ALA A 241 4.37 -6.09 15.29
C ALA A 241 5.53 -6.35 14.31
N GLN A 242 6.75 -6.32 14.86
CA GLN A 242 7.97 -6.31 14.07
C GLN A 242 8.11 -7.59 13.22
N ARG A 243 8.33 -7.40 11.91
CA ARG A 243 8.78 -8.45 10.99
C ARG A 243 10.19 -8.14 10.55
N LEU A 244 11.10 -9.11 10.67
CA LEU A 244 12.49 -8.95 10.25
C LEU A 244 12.67 -9.42 8.81
N VAL A 245 13.38 -8.63 8.03
CA VAL A 245 14.00 -9.05 6.78
C VAL A 245 15.36 -9.63 7.15
N THR A 246 15.66 -10.85 6.71
CA THR A 246 16.96 -11.49 6.92
C THR A 246 17.55 -11.96 5.58
N PRO A 247 18.86 -12.26 5.50
CA PRO A 247 19.45 -12.81 4.27
C PRO A 247 18.85 -14.14 3.80
N LEU A 248 18.17 -14.87 4.69
CA LEU A 248 17.54 -16.16 4.41
C LEU A 248 16.03 -16.05 4.20
N GLU A 249 15.41 -15.02 4.78
CA GLU A 249 13.96 -14.82 4.81
C GLU A 249 13.65 -13.38 4.39
N PRO A 250 13.43 -13.13 3.08
CA PRO A 250 12.96 -11.85 2.62
C PRO A 250 11.53 -11.60 3.09
N LEU A 251 11.16 -10.34 3.29
CA LEU A 251 9.77 -9.98 3.54
C LEU A 251 9.05 -9.86 2.19
N GLU A 252 7.96 -10.58 2.02
CA GLU A 252 7.14 -10.54 0.81
C GLU A 252 5.68 -10.28 1.16
N ALA A 253 4.99 -9.55 0.30
CA ALA A 253 3.54 -9.37 0.38
C ALA A 253 2.95 -9.22 -1.03
N SER A 254 1.64 -9.46 -1.15
CA SER A 254 0.91 -9.24 -2.39
C SER A 254 -0.51 -8.75 -2.13
N THR A 255 -1.04 -7.92 -3.03
CA THR A 255 -2.46 -7.59 -3.12
C THR A 255 -2.97 -7.78 -4.54
N THR A 256 -4.18 -8.32 -4.68
CA THR A 256 -4.85 -8.49 -5.95
C THR A 256 -6.16 -7.72 -5.94
N TRP A 257 -6.34 -6.89 -6.95
CA TRP A 257 -7.58 -6.17 -7.22
C TRP A 257 -8.27 -6.84 -8.39
N THR A 258 -9.51 -7.28 -8.20
CA THR A 258 -10.33 -7.89 -9.27
C THR A 258 -11.58 -7.06 -9.49
N TRP A 259 -12.02 -6.89 -10.72
CA TRP A 259 -13.19 -6.07 -11.02
C TRP A 259 -14.19 -6.74 -11.95
N ARG A 260 -15.43 -6.26 -11.88
CA ARG A 260 -16.49 -6.55 -12.84
C ARG A 260 -17.38 -5.33 -13.02
N ARG A 261 -17.93 -5.16 -14.22
CA ARG A 261 -18.95 -4.14 -14.49
C ARG A 261 -20.31 -4.56 -13.92
N LEU A 262 -21.13 -3.59 -13.55
CA LEU A 262 -22.48 -3.79 -12.98
C LEU A 262 -23.58 -3.42 -13.98
#